data_AF-A0A523RM63-F1
#
_entry.id   AF-A0A523RM63-F1
#
_cell.length_a   1.000
_cell.length_b   1.000
_cell.length_c   1.000
_cell.angle_alpha   90.00
_cell.angle_beta   90.00
_cell.angle_gamma   90.00
#
_symmetry.space_group_name_H-M   'P 1'
#
loop_
_entity.id
_entity.type
_entity.pdbx_description
1 polymer ?
#
loop_
_entity_poly.entity_id
_entity_poly.type
_entity_poly.pdbx_seq_one_letter_code
_entity_poly.pdbx_strand_id
1 'polypeptide(L)'
;MTRRRTMYDQPIVRAKVSRVRFPKTCPVCSAPANKLARISTTPRRKIWLRPTWDPNFDMRGKNRLENAEIKSFVVDVCEDHEMSDNAEVKMRGFSTLLASIIASVSVFALIYAGSDYWAGRPVSPWVYSYLVILTLSLILGYLAFKPSPLEASFRIIGFDFERQHVWIKLKNPEYLDQLMTRNPMAAELVNWVVKV
;
A
#
# COMPACT_ATOMS: atom_id res chain seq x y z
N MET A 1 -5.01 7.51 30.51
CA MET A 1 -4.60 6.63 29.39
C MET A 1 -3.37 7.25 28.72
N THR A 2 -2.21 6.60 28.82
CA THR A 2 -0.96 7.07 28.22
C THR A 2 -0.99 6.80 26.71
N ARG A 3 -1.06 7.87 25.90
CA ARG A 3 -1.04 7.76 24.43
C ARG A 3 0.30 7.15 23.99
N ARG A 4 0.27 6.02 23.27
CA ARG A 4 1.48 5.33 22.78
C ARG A 4 2.07 6.13 21.62
N ARG A 5 3.30 6.64 21.79
CA ARG A 5 4.05 7.34 20.73
C ARG A 5 4.85 6.32 19.93
N THR A 6 4.73 6.37 18.61
CA THR A 6 5.64 5.66 17.70
C THR A 6 6.72 6.63 17.25
N MET A 7 7.97 6.33 17.58
CA MET A 7 9.16 7.06 17.13
C MET A 7 9.59 6.52 15.76
N TYR A 8 10.13 7.40 14.92
CA TYR A 8 10.65 7.07 13.60
C TYR A 8 12.09 7.57 13.47
N ASP A 9 12.95 6.78 12.85
CA ASP A 9 14.37 7.12 12.66
C ASP A 9 14.56 8.24 11.63
N GLN A 10 13.61 8.39 10.70
CA GLN A 10 13.60 9.43 9.69
C GLN A 10 12.50 10.45 9.98
N PRO A 11 12.77 11.75 9.74
CA PRO A 11 11.80 12.80 9.99
C PRO A 11 10.58 12.64 9.07
N ILE A 12 9.40 12.79 9.66
CA ILE A 12 8.12 12.74 8.97
C ILE A 12 7.60 14.16 8.84
N VAL A 13 6.96 14.48 7.72
CA VAL A 13 6.33 15.78 7.54
C VAL A 13 4.96 15.76 8.18
N ARG A 14 4.73 16.63 9.16
CA ARG A 14 3.42 16.98 9.66
C ARG A 14 2.94 18.23 8.91
N ALA A 15 1.94 18.09 8.05
CA ALA A 15 1.41 19.20 7.27
C ALA A 15 -0.07 19.47 7.54
N LYS A 16 -0.48 20.74 7.53
CA LYS A 16 -1.89 21.13 7.63
C LYS A 16 -2.59 20.98 6.28
N VAL A 17 -3.64 20.15 6.26
CA VAL A 17 -4.35 19.72 5.04
C VAL A 17 -4.86 20.88 4.21
N SER A 18 -5.41 21.90 4.86
CA SER A 18 -6.07 23.02 4.20
C SER A 18 -5.09 23.99 3.52
N ARG A 19 -3.79 23.88 3.80
CA ARG A 19 -2.78 24.85 3.35
C ARG A 19 -1.58 24.22 2.64
N VAL A 20 -1.44 22.90 2.67
CA VAL A 20 -0.31 22.21 2.05
C VAL A 20 -0.35 22.35 0.53
N ARG A 21 0.76 22.80 -0.05
CA ARG A 21 0.98 22.87 -1.49
C ARG A 21 2.11 21.93 -1.89
N PHE A 22 1.83 20.96 -2.74
CA PHE A 22 2.85 20.03 -3.24
C PHE A 22 3.74 20.70 -4.30
N PRO A 23 5.05 20.40 -4.34
CA PRO A 23 5.92 20.75 -5.45
C PRO A 23 5.46 20.11 -6.77
N LYS A 24 5.69 20.81 -7.89
CA LYS A 24 5.43 20.32 -9.26
C LYS A 24 6.57 19.42 -9.79
N THR A 25 7.13 18.61 -8.91
CA THR A 25 8.26 17.71 -9.19
C THR A 25 7.85 16.30 -8.79
N CYS A 26 8.41 15.28 -9.43
CA CYS A 26 8.07 13.91 -9.11
C CYS A 26 8.66 13.54 -7.73
N PRO A 27 7.86 13.00 -6.78
CA PRO A 27 8.36 12.59 -5.47
C PRO A 27 9.30 11.37 -5.52
N VAL A 28 9.35 10.65 -6.65
CA VAL A 28 10.22 9.47 -6.83
C VAL A 28 11.60 9.88 -7.35
N CYS A 29 11.66 10.66 -8.44
CA CYS A 29 12.89 10.96 -9.17
C CYS A 29 13.25 12.46 -9.28
N SER A 30 12.47 13.36 -8.66
CA SER A 30 12.65 14.82 -8.75
C SER A 30 12.50 15.44 -10.14
N ALA A 31 12.20 14.65 -11.18
CA ALA A 31 11.95 15.13 -12.53
C ALA A 31 10.73 16.07 -12.60
N PRO A 32 10.62 16.95 -13.61
CA PRO A 32 9.42 17.76 -13.81
C PRO A 32 8.19 16.87 -13.97
N ALA A 33 7.11 17.24 -13.29
CA ALA A 33 5.88 16.47 -13.30
C ALA A 33 4.94 16.94 -14.42
N ASN A 34 4.43 15.97 -15.19
CA ASN A 34 3.52 16.22 -16.31
C ASN A 34 2.09 15.75 -16.01
N LYS A 35 1.90 14.91 -14.99
CA LYS A 35 0.64 14.21 -14.72
C LYS A 35 0.26 14.28 -13.25
N LEU A 36 -1.01 14.01 -12.96
CA LEU A 36 -1.57 14.05 -11.62
C LEU A 36 -1.85 12.64 -11.12
N ALA A 37 -1.29 12.27 -9.98
CA ALA A 37 -1.56 11.01 -9.31
C ALA A 37 -2.28 11.24 -7.97
N ARG A 38 -3.20 10.34 -7.63
CA ARG A 38 -3.99 10.41 -6.39
C ARG A 38 -3.41 9.46 -5.35
N ILE A 39 -2.97 9.98 -4.21
CA ILE A 39 -2.39 9.20 -3.10
C ILE A 39 -3.32 9.26 -1.89
N SER A 40 -3.67 8.10 -1.31
CA SER A 40 -4.62 7.99 -0.19
C SER A 40 -4.00 7.46 1.11
N THR A 41 -4.58 7.86 2.25
CA THR A 41 -4.18 7.48 3.62
C THR A 41 -4.22 5.97 3.86
N THR A 42 -5.21 5.28 3.29
CA THR A 42 -5.20 3.84 3.12
C THR A 42 -4.75 3.57 1.70
N PRO A 43 -3.59 2.92 1.46
CA PRO A 43 -3.28 2.41 0.14
C PRO A 43 -4.34 1.37 -0.21
N ARG A 44 -5.33 1.79 -1.00
CA ARG A 44 -6.36 0.98 -1.65
C ARG A 44 -6.86 -0.25 -0.86
N ARG A 45 -7.43 -0.03 0.34
CA ARG A 45 -8.39 -1.02 0.86
C ARG A 45 -9.60 -0.95 -0.08
N LYS A 46 -9.66 -1.87 -1.04
CA LYS A 46 -10.84 -2.03 -1.90
C LYS A 46 -12.03 -2.27 -0.97
N ILE A 47 -12.97 -1.33 -0.96
CA ILE A 47 -14.26 -1.50 -0.32
C ILE A 47 -15.03 -2.41 -1.28
N TRP A 48 -14.88 -3.73 -1.08
CA TRP A 48 -15.48 -4.74 -1.94
C TRP A 48 -16.99 -4.87 -1.73
N LEU A 49 -17.48 -4.43 -0.57
CA LEU A 49 -18.89 -4.51 -0.18
C LEU A 49 -19.53 -3.15 -0.38
N ARG A 50 -20.68 -3.11 -1.07
CA ARG A 50 -21.56 -1.94 -0.99
C ARG A 50 -21.83 -1.68 0.50
N PRO A 51 -21.95 -0.41 0.95
CA PRO A 51 -22.18 -0.12 2.37
C PRO A 51 -23.34 -0.92 2.96
N THR A 52 -24.40 -1.16 2.18
CA THR A 52 -25.54 -1.99 2.56
C THR A 52 -25.26 -3.47 2.82
N TRP A 53 -24.09 -3.98 2.42
CA TRP A 53 -23.65 -5.38 2.59
C TRP A 53 -22.57 -5.53 3.66
N ASP A 54 -22.05 -4.43 4.21
CA ASP A 54 -21.13 -4.49 5.33
C ASP A 54 -21.94 -4.84 6.60
N PRO A 55 -21.64 -5.96 7.29
CA PRO A 55 -22.36 -6.35 8.50
C PRO A 55 -22.20 -5.35 9.65
N ASN A 56 -21.26 -4.40 9.55
CA ASN A 56 -21.08 -3.30 10.49
C ASN A 56 -21.80 -2.00 10.07
N PHE A 57 -22.54 -1.99 8.96
CA PHE A 57 -23.25 -0.81 8.47
C PHE A 57 -24.60 -0.63 9.19
N ASP A 58 -24.70 0.43 9.98
CA ASP A 58 -25.93 0.79 10.70
C ASP A 58 -26.69 1.91 9.97
N MET A 59 -27.92 1.63 9.54
CA MET A 59 -28.80 2.60 8.87
C MET A 59 -29.41 3.64 9.83
N ARG A 60 -29.35 3.44 11.16
CA ARG A 60 -30.03 4.29 12.16
C ARG A 60 -29.13 5.34 12.82
N GLY A 61 -27.91 5.51 12.34
CA GLY A 61 -27.12 6.72 12.60
C GLY A 61 -26.73 6.96 14.07
N LYS A 62 -26.27 5.92 14.78
CA LYS A 62 -25.55 6.11 16.06
C LYS A 62 -24.08 5.69 16.05
N ASN A 63 -23.66 4.92 15.06
CA ASN A 63 -22.27 4.93 14.65
C ASN A 63 -22.14 6.09 13.68
N ARG A 64 -21.81 7.26 14.24
CA ARG A 64 -21.24 8.39 13.52
C ARG A 64 -20.35 7.83 12.41
N LEU A 65 -20.37 8.52 11.28
CA LEU A 65 -19.29 8.52 10.32
C LEU A 65 -17.96 8.86 11.05
N GLU A 66 -17.39 7.93 11.83
CA GLU A 66 -15.94 7.70 11.92
C GLU A 66 -15.48 7.14 10.57
N ASN A 67 -15.94 7.79 9.50
CA ASN A 67 -15.23 7.81 8.27
C ASN A 67 -13.84 8.27 8.65
N ALA A 68 -12.91 7.32 8.71
CA ALA A 68 -11.60 7.57 8.18
C ALA A 68 -11.83 8.10 6.76
N GLU A 69 -12.18 9.38 6.61
CA GLU A 69 -12.33 10.04 5.33
C GLU A 69 -11.02 9.74 4.64
N ILE A 70 -11.09 8.93 3.59
CA ILE A 70 -9.94 8.55 2.81
C ILE A 70 -9.49 9.85 2.13
N LYS A 71 -8.66 10.61 2.84
CA LYS A 71 -8.12 11.87 2.34
C LYS A 71 -7.10 11.48 1.33
N SER A 72 -7.48 11.73 0.09
CA SER A 72 -6.62 11.60 -1.04
C SER A 72 -5.99 12.94 -1.36
N PHE A 73 -4.69 12.97 -1.53
CA PHE A 73 -3.99 14.12 -2.07
C PHE A 73 -3.73 13.87 -3.54
N VAL A 74 -3.88 14.92 -4.33
CA VAL A 74 -3.41 14.93 -5.71
C VAL A 74 -1.99 15.45 -5.69
N VAL A 75 -1.06 14.67 -6.23
CA VAL A 75 0.38 14.97 -6.29
C VAL A 75 0.81 14.91 -7.74
N ASP A 76 1.68 15.84 -8.13
CA ASP A 76 2.24 15.88 -9.48
C ASP A 76 3.32 14.79 -9.64
N VAL A 77 3.26 14.00 -10.72
CA VAL A 77 4.16 12.87 -11.01
C VAL A 77 4.62 12.93 -12.48
N CYS A 78 5.81 12.37 -12.78
CA CYS A 78 6.30 12.22 -14.16
C CYS A 78 5.61 11.05 -14.88
N GLU A 79 5.77 10.97 -16.19
CA GLU A 79 5.11 9.95 -17.03
C GLU A 79 5.56 8.53 -16.70
N ASP A 80 6.86 8.34 -16.41
CA ASP A 80 7.42 7.03 -16.07
C ASP A 80 6.90 6.46 -14.75
N HIS A 81 6.43 7.34 -13.85
CA HIS A 81 5.91 6.98 -12.54
C HIS A 81 4.40 7.16 -12.43
N GLU A 82 3.71 7.48 -13.53
CA GLU A 82 2.26 7.40 -13.59
C GLU A 82 1.86 5.92 -13.66
N MET A 83 1.50 5.36 -12.52
CA MET A 83 1.07 3.98 -12.47
C MET A 83 -0.41 3.89 -12.85
N SER A 84 -0.71 3.24 -13.98
CA SER A 84 -2.10 2.98 -14.36
C SER A 84 -2.75 2.00 -13.39
N ASP A 85 -3.74 2.48 -12.65
CA ASP A 85 -4.49 1.71 -11.64
C ASP A 85 -5.02 0.38 -12.18
N ASN A 86 -5.39 0.37 -13.47
CA ASN A 86 -5.95 -0.80 -14.13
C ASN A 86 -4.92 -1.92 -14.34
N ALA A 87 -3.67 -1.62 -14.67
CA ALA A 87 -2.65 -2.64 -14.92
C ALA A 87 -2.25 -3.36 -13.63
N GLU A 88 -2.05 -2.61 -12.54
CA GLU A 88 -1.71 -3.16 -11.23
C GLU A 88 -2.84 -4.03 -10.67
N VAL A 89 -4.09 -3.58 -10.79
CA VAL A 89 -5.26 -4.35 -10.35
C VAL A 89 -5.40 -5.65 -11.14
N LYS A 90 -5.19 -5.61 -12.46
CA LYS A 90 -5.19 -6.81 -13.31
C LYS A 90 -4.07 -7.77 -12.91
N MET A 91 -2.84 -7.28 -12.74
CA MET A 91 -1.69 -8.10 -12.36
C MET A 91 -1.91 -8.78 -10.99
N ARG A 92 -2.41 -8.05 -10.00
CA ARG A 92 -2.78 -8.62 -8.69
C ARG A 92 -3.92 -9.63 -8.80
N GLY A 93 -4.93 -9.35 -9.63
CA GLY A 93 -6.03 -10.29 -9.86
C GLY A 93 -5.56 -11.61 -10.48
N PHE A 94 -4.70 -11.54 -11.50
CA PHE A 94 -4.10 -12.72 -12.12
C PHE A 94 -3.19 -13.47 -11.15
N SER A 95 -2.38 -12.77 -10.35
CA SER A 95 -1.51 -13.43 -9.36
C SER A 95 -2.32 -14.11 -8.25
N THR A 96 -3.43 -13.52 -7.78
CA THR A 96 -4.31 -14.18 -6.80
C THR A 96 -5.01 -15.40 -7.37
N LEU A 97 -5.47 -15.35 -8.62
CA LEU A 97 -6.09 -16.48 -9.29
C LEU A 97 -5.08 -17.62 -9.46
N LEU A 98 -3.88 -17.31 -9.96
CA LEU A 98 -2.81 -18.29 -10.11
C LEU A 98 -2.43 -18.93 -8.76
N ALA A 99 -2.28 -18.12 -7.71
CA ALA A 99 -1.99 -18.62 -6.36
C ALA A 99 -3.10 -19.52 -5.83
N SER A 100 -4.38 -19.20 -6.10
CA SER A 100 -5.50 -20.04 -5.67
C SER A 100 -5.53 -21.42 -6.35
N ILE A 101 -5.19 -21.48 -7.65
CA ILE A 101 -5.09 -22.74 -8.41
C ILE A 101 -3.91 -23.56 -7.89
N ILE A 102 -2.77 -22.93 -7.63
CA ILE A 102 -1.59 -23.66 -7.14
C ILE A 102 -1.81 -24.14 -5.71
N ALA A 103 -2.53 -23.37 -4.89
CA ALA A 103 -2.92 -23.79 -3.55
C ALA A 103 -3.88 -24.99 -3.57
N SER A 104 -4.83 -25.06 -4.51
CA SER A 104 -5.71 -26.24 -4.61
C SER A 104 -4.94 -27.48 -5.07
N VAL A 105 -3.99 -27.34 -6.00
CA VAL A 105 -3.13 -28.44 -6.45
C VAL A 105 -2.12 -28.89 -5.37
N SER A 106 -1.76 -27.99 -4.44
CA SER A 106 -0.81 -28.27 -3.35
C SER A 106 -1.22 -29.46 -2.50
N VAL A 107 -2.51 -29.63 -2.25
CA VAL A 107 -3.06 -30.73 -1.44
C VAL A 107 -2.74 -32.07 -2.10
N PHE A 108 -2.96 -32.19 -3.41
CA PHE A 108 -2.65 -33.39 -4.16
C PHE A 108 -1.15 -33.65 -4.19
N ALA A 109 -0.33 -32.62 -4.44
CA ALA A 109 1.12 -32.75 -4.44
C ALA A 109 1.66 -33.26 -3.10
N LEU A 110 1.11 -32.78 -1.98
CA LEU A 110 1.48 -33.23 -0.63
C LEU A 110 1.06 -34.67 -0.35
N ILE A 111 -0.13 -35.09 -0.79
CA ILE A 111 -0.60 -36.48 -0.64
C ILE A 111 0.33 -37.44 -1.38
N TYR A 112 0.65 -37.16 -2.64
CA TYR A 112 1.54 -38.01 -3.45
C TYR A 112 2.98 -38.01 -2.92
N ALA A 113 3.51 -36.85 -2.54
CA ALA A 113 4.84 -36.78 -1.93
C ALA A 113 4.90 -37.55 -0.61
N GLY A 114 3.85 -37.47 0.21
CA GLY A 114 3.73 -38.22 1.46
C GLY A 114 3.63 -39.73 1.24
N SER A 115 2.85 -40.17 0.25
CA SER A 115 2.74 -41.60 -0.07
C SER A 115 4.05 -42.18 -0.59
N ASP A 116 4.75 -41.45 -1.47
CA ASP A 116 6.04 -41.88 -2.02
C ASP A 116 7.11 -41.95 -0.93
N TYR A 117 7.15 -40.95 -0.05
CA TYR A 117 8.07 -40.91 1.10
C TYR A 117 7.82 -42.07 2.06
N TRP A 118 6.55 -42.34 2.42
CA TRP A 118 6.19 -43.44 3.30
C TRP A 118 6.48 -44.81 2.69
N ALA A 119 6.32 -44.95 1.37
CA ALA A 119 6.61 -46.17 0.65
C ALA A 119 8.11 -46.38 0.36
N GLY A 120 8.99 -45.45 0.77
CA GLY A 120 10.42 -45.51 0.49
C GLY A 120 10.76 -45.40 -1.00
N ARG A 121 9.86 -44.84 -1.81
CA ARG A 121 10.03 -44.70 -3.26
C ARG A 121 10.65 -43.34 -3.59
N PRO A 122 11.38 -43.22 -4.71
CA PRO A 122 11.78 -41.92 -5.21
C PRO A 122 10.53 -41.07 -5.48
N VAL A 123 10.60 -39.79 -5.09
CA VAL A 123 9.50 -38.84 -5.27
C VAL A 123 9.16 -38.73 -6.76
N SER A 124 7.87 -38.81 -7.09
CA SER A 124 7.40 -38.70 -8.47
C SER A 124 7.92 -37.44 -9.19
N PRO A 125 8.36 -37.55 -10.47
CA PRO A 125 8.78 -36.41 -11.29
C PRO A 125 7.80 -35.23 -11.33
N TRP A 126 6.50 -35.53 -11.23
CA TRP A 126 5.43 -34.53 -11.19
C TRP A 126 5.51 -33.60 -9.97
N VAL A 127 6.01 -34.08 -8.83
CA VAL A 127 6.13 -33.24 -7.62
C VAL A 127 7.20 -32.16 -7.83
N TYR A 128 8.28 -32.49 -8.56
CA TYR A 128 9.31 -31.52 -8.91
C TYR A 128 8.79 -30.43 -9.85
N SER A 129 8.00 -30.78 -10.87
CA SER A 129 7.39 -29.78 -11.75
C SER A 129 6.42 -28.87 -11.00
N TYR A 130 5.65 -29.43 -10.05
CA TYR A 130 4.80 -28.65 -9.16
C TYR A 130 5.61 -27.64 -8.31
N LEU A 131 6.72 -28.07 -7.71
CA LEU A 131 7.57 -27.18 -6.91
C LEU A 131 8.15 -26.02 -7.73
N VAL A 132 8.55 -26.27 -8.98
CA VAL A 132 9.01 -25.22 -9.91
C VAL A 132 7.89 -24.23 -10.21
N ILE A 133 6.68 -24.70 -10.49
CA ILE A 133 5.53 -23.83 -10.75
C ILE A 133 5.15 -23.03 -9.49
N LEU A 134 5.18 -23.65 -8.31
CA LEU A 134 4.91 -23.01 -7.03
C LEU A 134 5.90 -21.87 -6.77
N THR A 135 7.19 -22.14 -6.91
CA THR A 135 8.25 -21.13 -6.71
C THR A 135 8.13 -19.98 -7.70
N LEU A 136 7.89 -20.27 -8.99
CA LEU A 136 7.66 -19.23 -9.99
C LEU A 136 6.43 -18.38 -9.66
N SER A 137 5.33 -19.00 -9.22
CA SER A 137 4.13 -18.28 -8.81
C SER A 137 4.34 -17.42 -7.58
N LEU A 138 5.14 -17.87 -6.61
CA LEU A 138 5.48 -17.05 -5.44
C LEU A 138 6.31 -15.84 -5.84
N ILE A 139 7.25 -15.99 -6.78
CA ILE A 139 8.04 -14.87 -7.33
C ILE A 139 7.11 -13.87 -8.05
N LEU A 140 6.22 -14.35 -8.92
CA LEU A 140 5.25 -13.50 -9.62
C LEU A 140 4.30 -12.80 -8.64
N GLY A 141 3.83 -13.51 -7.62
CA GLY A 141 3.03 -12.93 -6.54
C GLY A 141 3.79 -11.83 -5.81
N TYR A 142 5.03 -12.10 -5.38
CA TYR A 142 5.87 -11.13 -4.71
C TYR A 142 6.07 -9.84 -5.54
N LEU A 143 6.31 -9.98 -6.84
CA LEU A 143 6.44 -8.84 -7.75
C LEU A 143 5.11 -8.08 -7.92
N ALA A 144 3.99 -8.78 -8.02
CA ALA A 144 2.66 -8.17 -8.17
C ALA A 144 2.17 -7.42 -6.91
N PHE A 145 2.58 -7.87 -5.73
CA PHE A 145 2.20 -7.26 -4.45
C PHE A 145 3.20 -6.24 -3.92
N LYS A 146 4.32 -6.02 -4.62
CA LYS A 146 5.27 -4.95 -4.27
C LYS A 146 4.55 -3.59 -4.35
N PRO A 147 4.72 -2.68 -3.37
CA PRO A 147 4.15 -1.34 -3.45
C PRO A 147 4.73 -0.60 -4.65
N SER A 148 3.90 0.25 -5.26
CA SER A 148 4.36 1.08 -6.37
C SER A 148 5.54 1.96 -5.96
N PRO A 149 6.44 2.34 -6.88
CA PRO A 149 7.52 3.28 -6.58
C PRO A 149 7.02 4.58 -5.95
N LEU A 150 5.85 5.04 -6.38
CA LEU A 150 5.16 6.22 -5.83
C LEU A 150 4.67 6.00 -4.40
N GLU A 151 3.99 4.91 -4.10
CA GLU A 151 3.57 4.59 -2.73
C GLU A 151 4.76 4.31 -1.79
N ALA A 152 5.87 3.82 -2.35
CA ALA A 152 7.09 3.58 -1.61
C ALA A 152 7.86 4.88 -1.29
N SER A 153 7.79 5.89 -2.16
CA SER A 153 8.46 7.19 -1.95
C SER A 153 7.60 8.18 -1.16
N PHE A 154 6.28 8.15 -1.36
CA PHE A 154 5.30 9.03 -0.74
C PHE A 154 4.24 8.19 -0.04
N ARG A 155 4.33 8.16 1.30
CA ARG A 155 3.40 7.38 2.13
C ARG A 155 2.75 8.24 3.19
N ILE A 156 1.43 8.23 3.23
CA ILE A 156 0.68 8.88 4.30
C ILE A 156 0.60 7.90 5.48
N ILE A 157 1.12 8.29 6.63
CA ILE A 157 1.17 7.46 7.83
C ILE A 157 -0.15 7.52 8.60
N GLY A 158 -0.74 8.71 8.67
CA GLY A 158 -1.94 8.93 9.46
C GLY A 158 -2.53 10.31 9.28
N PHE A 159 -3.70 10.49 9.87
CA PHE A 159 -4.47 11.72 9.83
C PHE A 159 -4.95 12.08 11.24
N ASP A 160 -4.74 13.33 11.64
CA ASP A 160 -5.35 13.92 12.84
C ASP A 160 -6.62 14.66 12.41
N PHE A 161 -7.78 14.08 12.70
CA PHE A 161 -9.07 14.67 12.33
C PHE A 161 -9.40 15.94 13.10
N GLU A 162 -9.04 15.99 14.37
CA GLU A 162 -9.34 17.13 15.23
C GLU A 162 -8.54 18.37 14.80
N ARG A 163 -7.26 18.16 14.46
CA ARG A 163 -6.34 19.26 14.15
C ARG A 163 -6.10 19.47 12.66
N GLN A 164 -6.68 18.63 11.80
CA GLN A 164 -6.50 18.63 10.34
C GLN A 164 -5.03 18.55 9.91
N HIS A 165 -4.23 17.73 10.61
CA HIS A 165 -2.84 17.46 10.24
C HIS A 165 -2.71 16.10 9.56
N VAL A 166 -1.80 16.01 8.59
CA VAL A 166 -1.42 14.77 7.93
C VAL A 166 0.03 14.50 8.25
N TRP A 167 0.35 13.25 8.54
CA TRP A 167 1.72 12.77 8.63
C TRP A 167 2.11 12.09 7.32
N ILE A 168 3.11 12.62 6.63
CA ILE A 168 3.59 12.15 5.34
C ILE A 168 5.05 11.73 5.50
N LYS A 169 5.33 10.46 5.18
CA LYS A 169 6.67 9.93 5.03
C LYS A 169 7.13 10.13 3.59
N LEU A 170 8.19 10.90 3.42
CA LEU A 170 8.84 11.14 2.14
C LEU A 170 10.22 10.50 2.16
N LYS A 171 10.53 9.73 1.12
CA LYS A 171 11.84 9.08 0.98
C LYS A 171 12.86 9.98 0.27
N ASN A 172 12.41 10.84 -0.64
CA ASN A 172 13.27 11.70 -1.43
C ASN A 172 13.59 13.01 -0.67
N PRO A 173 14.87 13.28 -0.34
CA PRO A 173 15.26 14.49 0.42
C PRO A 173 15.07 15.77 -0.39
N GLU A 174 15.30 15.76 -1.72
CA GLU A 174 15.13 16.96 -2.54
C GLU A 174 13.67 17.39 -2.60
N TYR A 175 12.76 16.41 -2.69
CA TYR A 175 11.32 16.69 -2.66
C TYR A 175 10.87 17.19 -1.28
N LEU A 176 11.46 16.64 -0.21
CA LEU A 176 11.23 17.09 1.16
C LEU A 176 11.60 18.57 1.31
N ASP A 177 12.79 18.97 0.87
CA ASP A 177 13.29 20.34 0.98
C ASP A 177 12.42 21.32 0.19
N GLN A 178 11.99 20.94 -1.02
CA GLN A 178 11.05 21.74 -1.82
C GLN A 178 9.69 21.89 -1.14
N LEU A 179 9.19 20.82 -0.52
CA LEU A 179 7.92 20.85 0.22
C LEU A 179 8.01 21.79 1.42
N MET A 180 9.10 21.71 2.19
CA MET A 180 9.34 22.57 3.36
C MET A 180 9.49 24.04 2.96
N THR A 181 10.25 24.31 1.90
CA THR A 181 10.46 25.67 1.37
C THR A 181 9.15 26.30 0.90
N ARG A 182 8.24 25.52 0.29
CA ARG A 182 6.93 26.02 -0.16
C ARG A 182 5.91 26.20 0.96
N ASN A 183 6.10 25.53 2.10
CA ASN A 183 5.11 25.49 3.18
C ASN A 183 5.71 25.83 4.56
N PRO A 184 6.42 26.96 4.71
CA PRO A 184 7.19 27.25 5.94
C PRO A 184 6.32 27.36 7.21
N MET A 185 5.05 27.77 7.06
CA MET A 185 4.10 27.91 8.17
C MET A 185 3.06 26.78 8.25
N ALA A 186 3.12 25.80 7.35
CA ALA A 186 2.10 24.76 7.23
C ALA A 186 2.67 23.35 7.29
N ALA A 187 3.99 23.18 7.24
CA ALA A 187 4.69 21.91 7.32
C ALA A 187 5.79 21.95 8.38
N GLU A 188 5.90 20.89 9.17
CA GLU A 188 6.92 20.72 10.20
C GLU A 188 7.51 19.31 10.13
N LEU A 189 8.79 19.18 10.47
CA LEU A 189 9.46 17.88 10.59
C LEU A 189 9.28 17.34 12.01
N VAL A 190 8.74 16.13 12.13
CA VAL A 190 8.45 15.48 13.40
C VAL A 190 8.93 14.03 13.35
N ASN A 191 9.60 13.57 14.41
CA ASN A 191 10.12 12.19 14.51
C ASN A 191 9.17 11.24 15.24
N TRP A 192 7.96 11.69 15.58
CA TRP A 192 7.00 10.92 16.35
C TRP A 192 5.58 11.13 15.85
N VAL A 193 4.78 10.08 15.98
CA VAL A 193 3.33 10.13 15.75
C VAL A 193 2.63 9.60 17.00
N VAL A 194 1.61 10.32 17.45
CA VAL A 194 0.73 9.87 18.52
C VAL A 194 -0.35 9.01 17.88
N LYS A 195 -0.31 7.71 18.15
CA LYS A 195 -1.36 6.79 17.73
C LYS A 195 -2.50 6.92 18.73
N VAL A 196 -3.62 7.48 18.26
CA VAL A 196 -4.89 7.47 19.00
C VAL A 196 -5.56 6.13 18.80
#